data_AF-A0A679HRC5-F1
#
_entry.id   AF-A0A679HRC5-F1
#
_cell.length_a   1.000
_cell.length_b   1.000
_cell.length_c   1.000
_cell.angle_alpha   90.00
_cell.angle_beta   90.00
_cell.angle_gamma   90.00
#
_symmetry.space_group_name_H-M   'P 1'
#
loop_
_entity.id
_entity.type
_entity.pdbx_description
1 polymer ?
#
loop_
_entity_poly.entity_id
_entity_poly.type
_entity_poly.pdbx_seq_one_letter_code
_entity_poly.pdbx_strand_id
1 'polypeptide(L)'
;MRDLRIKRKGQPVFVIGHLIDRKGQEATFEVFNDRLAVVKFPDGVAVGYDPFELLLPTDIDPDGVAYFEIRGCAICGQLFPLTGEECDAPQEPTACPDCRDQ
;
A
#
# COMPACT_ATOMS: atom_id res chain seq x y z
N MET A 1 2.27 9.61 8.43
CA MET A 1 1.71 9.29 7.09
C MET A 1 2.80 9.19 6.02
N ARG A 2 3.13 7.98 5.54
CA ARG A 2 4.08 7.79 4.42
C ARG A 2 3.41 8.25 3.12
N ASP A 3 3.68 9.51 2.77
CA ASP A 3 3.06 10.26 1.69
C ASP A 3 3.13 9.51 0.34
N LEU A 4 1.98 9.24 -0.29
CA LEU A 4 1.98 8.78 -1.69
C LEU A 4 2.53 9.87 -2.64
N ARG A 5 2.63 11.12 -2.18
CA ARG A 5 3.19 12.26 -2.93
C ARG A 5 4.67 12.11 -3.27
N ILE A 6 5.44 11.31 -2.52
CA ILE A 6 6.86 11.00 -2.80
C ILE A 6 7.05 9.73 -3.65
N LYS A 7 5.96 9.10 -4.10
CA LYS A 7 6.02 7.85 -4.86
C LYS A 7 6.32 8.09 -6.33
N ARG A 8 7.13 7.18 -6.89
CA ARG A 8 7.57 7.24 -8.29
C ARG A 8 6.61 6.43 -9.15
N LYS A 9 6.32 6.94 -10.36
CA LYS A 9 5.64 6.17 -11.39
C LYS A 9 6.32 4.82 -11.57
N GLY A 10 5.53 3.76 -11.70
CA GLY A 10 6.02 2.39 -11.81
C GLY A 10 6.09 1.64 -10.48
N GLN A 11 5.84 2.31 -9.34
CA GLN A 11 5.88 1.64 -8.04
C GLN A 11 4.68 0.67 -7.89
N PRO A 12 4.92 -0.60 -7.52
CA PRO A 12 3.85 -1.53 -7.21
C PRO A 12 3.10 -1.10 -5.95
N VAL A 13 1.79 -1.34 -5.95
CA VAL A 13 0.87 -1.07 -4.85
C VAL A 13 -0.15 -2.19 -4.74
N PHE A 14 -0.63 -2.44 -3.53
CA PHE A 14 -1.65 -3.44 -3.24
C PHE A 14 -2.97 -2.75 -2.88
N VAL A 15 -4.07 -3.14 -3.53
CA VAL A 15 -5.36 -2.44 -3.41
C VAL A 15 -6.20 -3.04 -2.29
N ILE A 16 -6.55 -2.23 -1.30
CA ILE A 16 -7.52 -2.60 -0.24
C ILE A 16 -8.86 -1.83 -0.35
N GLY A 17 -8.98 -0.99 -1.38
CA GLY A 17 -10.09 -0.07 -1.60
C GLY A 17 -11.46 -0.67 -1.90
N HIS A 18 -12.39 0.24 -2.19
CA HIS A 18 -13.82 0.00 -2.28
C HIS A 18 -14.31 -0.83 -3.48
N LEU A 19 -13.55 -0.91 -4.59
CA LEU A 19 -13.93 -1.70 -5.75
C LEU A 19 -13.67 -3.19 -5.49
N ILE A 20 -14.75 -3.94 -5.27
CA ILE A 20 -14.70 -5.38 -4.92
C ILE A 20 -13.88 -6.18 -5.93
N ASP A 21 -14.08 -5.94 -7.23
CA ASP A 21 -13.41 -6.68 -8.31
C ASP A 21 -11.91 -6.36 -8.45
N ARG A 22 -11.40 -5.40 -7.69
CA ARG A 22 -9.99 -4.98 -7.67
C ARG A 22 -9.33 -5.12 -6.31
N LYS A 23 -10.13 -5.34 -5.26
CA LYS A 23 -9.63 -5.52 -3.91
C LYS A 23 -8.79 -6.79 -3.82
N GLY A 24 -7.64 -6.69 -3.17
CA GLY A 24 -6.69 -7.78 -3.04
C GLY A 24 -5.78 -7.99 -4.25
N GLN A 25 -5.83 -7.10 -5.25
CA GLN A 25 -4.96 -7.17 -6.42
C GLN A 25 -3.81 -6.17 -6.33
N GLU A 26 -2.72 -6.51 -7.00
CA GLU A 26 -1.61 -5.62 -7.25
C GLU A 26 -1.85 -4.76 -8.49
N ALA A 27 -1.38 -3.53 -8.42
CA ALA A 27 -1.40 -2.58 -9.51
C ALA A 27 -0.10 -1.76 -9.51
N THR A 28 0.13 -1.03 -10.59
CA THR A 28 1.27 -0.13 -10.72
C THR A 28 0.81 1.30 -10.53
N PHE A 29 1.42 2.02 -9.60
CA PHE A 29 1.17 3.45 -9.41
C PHE A 29 1.63 4.24 -10.64
N GLU A 30 0.74 5.06 -11.17
CA GLU A 30 1.00 5.89 -12.35
C GLU A 30 1.27 7.35 -11.96
N VAL A 31 0.33 7.96 -11.24
CA VAL A 31 0.38 9.38 -10.89
C VAL A 31 -0.50 9.65 -9.67
N PHE A 32 -0.07 10.57 -8.82
CA PHE A 32 -0.93 11.19 -7.83
C PHE A 32 -1.41 12.53 -8.39
N ASN A 33 -2.72 12.68 -8.59
CA ASN A 33 -3.29 13.99 -8.84
C ASN A 33 -3.60 14.69 -7.51
N ASP A 34 -4.17 15.89 -7.53
CA ASP A 34 -4.43 16.66 -6.30
C ASP A 34 -5.32 15.93 -5.26
N ARG A 35 -5.98 14.82 -5.63
CA ARG A 35 -6.94 14.11 -4.77
C ARG A 35 -6.82 12.58 -4.76
N LEU A 36 -6.43 11.96 -5.88
CA LEU A 36 -6.48 10.51 -6.10
C LEU A 36 -5.14 9.98 -6.59
N ALA A 37 -4.79 8.79 -6.11
CA ALA A 37 -3.71 7.98 -6.65
C ALA A 37 -4.25 7.13 -7.81
N VAL A 38 -3.75 7.38 -9.01
CA VAL A 38 -4.09 6.60 -10.19
C VAL A 38 -3.14 5.40 -10.26
N VAL A 39 -3.72 4.21 -10.39
CA VAL A 39 -3.00 2.95 -10.54
C VAL A 39 -3.46 2.24 -11.81
N LYS A 40 -2.57 1.46 -12.41
CA LYS A 40 -2.84 0.68 -13.62
C LYS A 40 -2.70 -0.81 -13.32
N PHE A 41 -3.71 -1.59 -13.69
CA PHE A 41 -3.74 -3.04 -13.51
C PHE A 41 -3.09 -3.76 -14.71
N PRO A 42 -2.73 -5.05 -14.55
CA PRO A 42 -2.13 -5.85 -15.63
C PRO A 42 -2.99 -5.97 -16.90
N ASP A 43 -4.32 -5.85 -16.76
CA ASP A 43 -5.28 -5.83 -17.88
C ASP A 43 -5.29 -4.49 -18.65
N GLY A 44 -4.47 -3.53 -18.23
CA GLY A 44 -4.32 -2.21 -18.84
C GLY A 44 -5.30 -1.16 -18.32
N VAL A 45 -6.25 -1.52 -17.45
CA VAL A 45 -7.23 -0.58 -16.90
C VAL A 45 -6.58 0.32 -15.85
N ALA A 46 -6.87 1.62 -15.91
CA ALA A 46 -6.43 2.61 -14.93
C ALA A 46 -7.60 3.04 -14.03
N VAL A 47 -7.36 3.12 -12.72
CA VAL A 47 -8.37 3.46 -11.71
C VAL A 47 -7.78 4.44 -10.69
N GLY A 48 -8.56 5.42 -10.26
CA GLY A 48 -8.20 6.32 -9.16
C GLY A 48 -8.69 5.80 -7.81
N TYR A 49 -7.81 5.79 -6.81
CA TYR A 49 -8.11 5.43 -5.43
C TYR A 49 -7.77 6.58 -4.48
N ASP A 50 -8.44 6.58 -3.32
CA ASP A 50 -7.93 7.34 -2.19
C ASP A 50 -6.58 6.74 -1.74
N PRO A 51 -5.57 7.55 -1.37
CA PRO A 51 -4.29 7.04 -0.87
C PRO A 51 -4.37 5.99 0.22
N PHE A 52 -5.34 6.09 1.13
CA PHE A 52 -5.50 5.14 2.23
C PHE A 52 -6.05 3.78 1.78
N GLU A 53 -6.52 3.70 0.54
CA GLU A 53 -6.98 2.47 -0.08
C GLU A 53 -5.86 1.68 -0.78
N LEU A 54 -4.63 2.20 -0.74
CA LEU A 54 -3.46 1.61 -1.37
C LEU A 54 -2.37 1.33 -0.34
N LEU A 55 -1.87 0.10 -0.35
CA LEU A 55 -0.75 -0.31 0.47
C LEU A 55 0.54 -0.32 -0.35
N LEU A 56 1.63 0.06 0.29
CA LEU A 56 2.97 0.06 -0.27
C LEU A 56 3.68 -1.26 0.07
N PRO A 57 4.61 -1.72 -0.77
CA PRO A 57 5.38 -2.92 -0.47
C PRO A 57 6.24 -2.72 0.77
N THR A 58 6.40 -3.82 1.49
CA THR A 58 7.36 -3.97 2.59
C THR A 58 8.78 -3.94 2.02
N ASP A 59 8.99 -4.66 0.92
CA ASP A 59 10.24 -4.69 0.17
C ASP A 59 10.01 -4.90 -1.35
N ILE A 60 10.99 -4.53 -2.16
CA ILE A 60 11.02 -4.82 -3.60
C ILE A 60 12.37 -5.45 -3.91
N ASP A 61 12.37 -6.68 -4.43
CA ASP A 61 13.62 -7.37 -4.73
C ASP A 61 14.35 -6.78 -5.96
N PRO A 62 15.60 -7.19 -6.23
CA PRO A 62 16.37 -6.68 -7.37
C PRO A 62 15.73 -6.94 -8.75
N ASP A 63 14.85 -7.93 -8.86
CA ASP A 63 14.11 -8.26 -10.09
C ASP A 63 12.81 -7.43 -10.23
N GLY A 64 12.49 -6.61 -9.22
CA GLY A 64 11.33 -5.72 -9.20
C GLY A 64 10.05 -6.36 -8.67
N VAL A 65 10.13 -7.54 -8.06
CA VAL A 65 8.98 -8.21 -7.43
C VAL A 65 8.72 -7.57 -6.08
N ALA A 66 7.49 -7.15 -5.86
CA ALA A 66 7.05 -6.54 -4.62
C ALA A 66 6.58 -7.59 -3.60
N TYR A 67 7.01 -7.44 -2.36
CA TYR A 67 6.56 -8.24 -1.24
C TYR A 67 5.76 -7.35 -0.28
N PHE A 68 4.60 -7.85 0.15
CA PHE A 68 3.68 -7.13 1.03
C PHE A 68 3.40 -7.95 2.29
N GLU A 69 3.95 -7.51 3.42
CA GLU A 69 3.64 -8.07 4.73
C GLU A 69 2.52 -7.27 5.39
N ILE A 70 1.28 -7.72 5.21
CA ILE A 70 0.09 -6.99 5.65
C ILE A 70 -0.37 -7.49 7.02
N ARG A 71 -0.67 -6.57 7.93
CA ARG A 71 -1.27 -6.85 9.24
C ARG A 71 -2.58 -6.09 9.41
N GLY A 72 -3.42 -6.58 10.32
CA GLY A 72 -4.61 -5.86 10.77
C GLY A 72 -4.29 -5.08 12.03
N CYS A 73 -4.67 -3.80 12.07
CA CYS A 73 -4.53 -2.97 13.26
C CYS A 73 -5.45 -3.49 14.37
N ALA A 74 -4.90 -3.79 15.54
CA ALA A 74 -5.65 -4.26 16.69
C ALA A 74 -6.60 -3.19 17.30
N ILE A 75 -6.42 -1.92 16.95
CA ILE A 75 -7.19 -0.79 17.48
C ILE A 75 -8.34 -0.42 16.55
N CYS A 76 -8.05 -0.12 15.28
CA CYS A 76 -9.04 0.35 14.31
C CYS A 76 -9.47 -0.69 13.27
N GLY A 77 -8.84 -1.87 13.25
CA GLY A 77 -9.15 -2.96 12.31
C GLY A 77 -8.66 -2.74 10.88
N GLN A 78 -8.04 -1.60 10.55
CA GLN A 78 -7.53 -1.33 9.21
C GLN A 78 -6.32 -2.19 8.86
N LEU A 79 -6.21 -2.57 7.58
CA LEU A 79 -5.02 -3.26 7.06
C LEU A 79 -3.89 -2.25 6.84
N PHE A 80 -2.67 -2.63 7.20
CA PHE A 80 -1.48 -1.83 6.93
C PHE A 80 -0.29 -2.74 6.60
N PRO A 81 0.61 -2.34 5.69
CA PRO A 81 1.84 -3.08 5.42
C PRO A 81 2.87 -2.75 6.50
N LEU A 82 3.69 -3.73 6.84
CA LEU A 82 4.92 -3.52 7.59
C LEU A 82 5.95 -2.83 6.70
N THR A 83 6.80 -2.03 7.32
CA THR A 83 8.06 -1.62 6.70
C THR A 83 9.09 -2.76 6.77
N GLY A 84 10.12 -2.78 5.91
CA GLY A 84 11.18 -3.79 6.00
C GLY A 84 11.78 -3.91 7.41
N GLU A 85 12.08 -2.77 8.04
CA GLU A 85 12.58 -2.72 9.43
C GLU A 85 11.60 -3.31 10.45
N GLU A 86 10.29 -3.09 10.26
CA GLU A 86 9.26 -3.64 11.15
C GLU A 86 9.06 -5.15 10.94
N CYS A 87 9.25 -5.63 9.71
CA CYS A 87 9.19 -7.05 9.38
C CYS A 87 10.38 -7.82 9.97
N ASP A 88 11.57 -7.21 9.97
CA ASP A 88 12.78 -7.80 10.53
C ASP A 88 12.89 -7.67 12.05
N ALA A 89 12.00 -6.90 12.67
CA ALA A 89 12.02 -6.67 14.12
C ALA A 89 11.61 -7.94 14.90
N PRO A 90 12.20 -8.20 16.09
CA PRO A 90 11.78 -9.32 16.94
C PRO A 90 10.30 -9.26 17.36
N GLN A 91 9.71 -8.07 17.34
CA GLN A 91 8.30 -7.84 17.62
C GLN A 91 7.72 -6.86 16.59
N GLU A 92 6.78 -7.37 15.80
CA GLU A 92 6.03 -6.57 14.84
C GLU A 92 5.05 -5.61 15.53
N PRO A 93 4.73 -4.46 14.92
CA PRO A 93 3.70 -3.57 15.41
C PRO A 93 2.31 -4.20 15.28
N THR A 94 1.50 -4.06 16.34
CA THR A 94 0.10 -4.51 16.35
C THR A 94 -0.89 -3.41 15.97
N ALA A 95 -0.42 -2.17 15.83
CA ALA A 95 -1.22 -1.00 15.47
C ALA A 95 -0.67 -0.33 14.20
N CYS A 96 -1.57 0.19 13.37
CA CYS A 96 -1.19 0.92 12.15
C CYS A 96 -0.43 2.21 12.49
N PRO A 97 0.32 2.81 11.54
CA PRO A 97 1.03 4.07 11.76
C PRO A 97 0.15 5.17 12.36
N ASP A 98 -1.07 5.34 11.84
CA ASP A 98 -1.96 6.41 12.28
C ASP A 98 -2.48 6.23 13.72
N CYS A 99 -2.58 4.99 14.23
CA CYS A 99 -2.92 4.74 15.63
C CYS A 99 -1.70 4.82 16.57
N ARG A 100 -0.47 4.72 16.05
CA ARG A 100 0.77 4.85 16.83
C ARG A 100 1.23 6.31 16.96
N ASP A 101 0.90 7.12 15.96
CA ASP A 101 1.21 8.56 15.91
C ASP A 101 0.21 9.44 16.71
N GLN A 102 -0.73 8.82 17.44
CA GLN A 102 -1.76 9.49 18.26
C GLN A 102 -1.34 9.68 19.72
#